data_AF-A0A5B7V8J8-F1
#
_entry.id   AF-A0A5B7V8J8-F1
#
_cell.length_a   1.000
_cell.length_b   1.000
_cell.length_c   1.000
_cell.angle_alpha   90.00
_cell.angle_beta   90.00
_cell.angle_gamma   90.00
#
_symmetry.space_group_name_H-M   'P 1'
#
loop_
_entity.id
_entity.type
_entity.pdbx_description
1 polymer ?
#
loop_
_entity_poly.entity_id
_entity_poly.type
_entity_poly.pdbx_seq_one_letter_code
_entity_poly.pdbx_strand_id
1 'polypeptide(L)'
;MVSGLRGRLRAVGGPVPGALHDAYAYTASRATAVAGRRSGLGDKAYQGRGLFTPCNKPLHRPLTEAEKGRNRAHFSLCSAVERCIGHLENWKILSEDYRGPPTRVAQTLETVVQRELLRTWSTP
;
A
#
# COMPACT_ATOMS: atom_id res chain seq x y z
N MET A 1 0.16 -1.22 2.95
CA MET A 1 0.78 -2.36 2.23
C MET A 1 1.92 -1.87 1.34
N VAL A 2 2.86 -2.74 0.97
CA VAL A 2 3.92 -2.46 0.00
C VAL A 2 3.99 -3.59 -1.02
N SER A 3 4.06 -3.22 -2.31
CA SER A 3 4.26 -4.13 -3.43
C SER A 3 5.57 -3.82 -4.17
N GLY A 4 6.03 -4.76 -4.99
CA GLY A 4 7.02 -4.45 -6.03
C GLY A 4 6.35 -3.87 -7.28
N LEU A 5 7.14 -3.39 -8.24
CA LEU A 5 6.65 -2.85 -9.51
C LEU A 5 5.92 -3.87 -10.40
N ARG A 6 6.13 -5.18 -10.16
CA ARG A 6 5.38 -6.26 -10.81
C ARG A 6 4.02 -6.54 -10.16
N GLY A 7 3.65 -5.80 -9.11
CA GLY A 7 2.41 -6.01 -8.34
C GLY A 7 2.42 -7.22 -7.42
N ARG A 8 3.61 -7.79 -7.14
CA ARG A 8 3.78 -8.83 -6.13
C ARG A 8 3.85 -8.21 -4.73
N LEU A 9 3.17 -8.83 -3.78
CA LEU A 9 3.20 -8.43 -2.37
C LEU A 9 4.63 -8.49 -1.82
N ARG A 10 5.03 -7.48 -1.05
CA ARG A 10 6.32 -7.45 -0.34
C ARG A 10 6.15 -7.35 1.16
N ALA A 11 5.16 -6.58 1.61
CA ALA A 11 4.91 -6.36 3.02
C ALA A 11 3.48 -5.86 3.25
N VAL A 12 2.90 -6.23 4.38
CA VAL A 12 1.70 -5.60 4.94
C VAL A 12 2.03 -5.20 6.37
N GLY A 13 1.63 -3.98 6.77
CA GLY A 13 1.73 -3.56 8.17
C GLY A 13 0.65 -4.22 9.01
N GLY A 14 0.78 -4.14 10.34
CA GLY A 14 -0.26 -4.65 11.24
C GLY A 14 -1.59 -3.90 11.10
N PRO A 15 -2.72 -4.52 11.48
CA PRO A 15 -4.01 -3.85 11.49
C PRO A 15 -3.99 -2.70 12.51
N VAL A 16 -4.62 -1.58 12.15
CA VAL A 16 -4.74 -0.40 13.03
C VAL A 16 -6.23 -0.23 13.36
N PRO A 17 -6.61 -0.18 14.65
CA PRO A 17 -8.02 -0.07 15.03
C PRO A 17 -8.58 1.32 14.72
N GLY A 18 -9.83 1.34 14.24
CA GLY A 18 -10.60 2.56 13.97
C GLY A 18 -10.44 3.11 12.53
N ALA A 19 -11.30 4.05 12.17
CA ALA A 19 -11.26 4.76 10.90
C ALA A 19 -10.27 5.93 10.98
N LEU A 20 -8.98 5.62 10.81
CA LEU A 20 -7.90 6.60 10.89
C LEU A 20 -7.45 7.02 9.50
N HIS A 21 -6.88 8.22 9.41
CA HIS A 21 -6.30 8.71 8.16
C HIS A 21 -5.15 7.79 7.70
N ASP A 22 -5.10 7.46 6.41
CA ASP A 22 -4.13 6.52 5.84
C ASP A 22 -2.67 6.86 6.19
N ALA A 23 -2.31 8.14 6.21
CA ALA A 23 -0.96 8.56 6.59
C ALA A 23 -0.61 8.22 8.05
N TYR A 24 -1.61 8.25 8.94
CA TYR A 24 -1.44 7.79 10.31
C TYR A 24 -1.33 6.26 10.35
N ALA A 25 -2.25 5.55 9.69
CA ALA A 25 -2.26 4.10 9.65
C ALA A 25 -0.95 3.53 9.05
N TYR A 26 -0.38 4.19 8.04
CA TYR A 26 0.92 3.83 7.46
C TYR A 26 2.06 3.87 8.48
N THR A 27 2.11 4.91 9.30
CA THR A 27 3.11 5.04 10.36
C THR A 27 2.84 4.05 11.51
N ALA A 28 1.60 3.98 11.98
CA ALA A 28 1.21 3.16 13.13
C ALA A 28 1.30 1.64 12.85
N SER A 29 1.00 1.21 11.62
CA SER A 29 1.06 -0.21 11.20
C SER A 29 2.48 -0.76 11.07
N ARG A 30 3.52 0.08 11.27
CA ARG A 30 4.94 -0.27 11.07
C ARG A 30 5.26 -0.78 9.66
N ALA A 31 4.44 -0.46 8.66
CA ALA A 31 4.67 -0.86 7.27
C ALA A 31 6.05 -0.41 6.74
N THR A 32 6.56 0.72 7.23
CA THR A 32 7.90 1.26 6.95
C THR A 32 9.04 0.35 7.43
N ALA A 33 8.87 -0.32 8.58
CA ALA A 33 9.88 -1.25 9.10
C ALA A 33 9.95 -2.52 8.25
N VAL A 34 8.81 -2.97 7.71
CA VAL A 34 8.71 -4.20 6.91
C VAL A 34 9.22 -3.99 5.47
N ALA A 35 9.10 -2.77 4.92
CA ALA A 35 9.55 -2.44 3.56
C ALA A 35 11.08 -2.24 3.42
N GLY A 36 11.81 -2.15 4.54
CA GLY A 36 13.20 -1.70 4.58
C GLY A 36 13.33 -0.19 4.34
N ARG A 37 14.50 0.39 4.63
CA ARG A 37 14.82 1.85 4.49
C ARG A 37 14.80 2.37 3.04
N ARG A 38 14.04 1.76 2.12
CA ARG A 38 13.96 2.18 0.72
C ARG A 38 12.84 3.21 0.56
N SER A 39 13.16 4.32 -0.10
CA SER A 39 12.18 5.31 -0.55
C SER A 39 11.14 4.63 -1.44
N GLY A 40 9.87 4.70 -1.07
CA GLY A 40 8.76 4.12 -1.82
C GLY A 40 7.95 5.16 -2.57
N LEU A 41 7.11 4.71 -3.50
CA LEU A 41 6.05 5.54 -4.08
C LEU A 41 4.81 5.45 -3.18
N GLY A 42 4.18 6.58 -2.93
CA GLY A 42 2.94 6.67 -2.19
C GLY A 42 1.90 7.46 -2.98
N ASP A 43 0.64 7.23 -2.67
CA ASP A 43 -0.41 8.16 -3.07
C ASP A 43 -0.27 9.51 -2.36
N LYS A 44 -0.97 10.53 -2.87
CA LYS A 44 -1.02 11.89 -2.34
C LYS A 44 -1.33 11.94 -0.85
N ALA A 45 -2.20 11.06 -0.36
CA ALA A 45 -2.56 11.00 1.06
C ALA A 45 -1.35 10.72 1.98
N TYR A 46 -0.25 10.16 1.46
CA TYR A 46 0.95 9.83 2.23
C TYR A 46 2.03 10.92 2.19
N GLN A 47 1.68 12.17 1.85
CA GLN A 47 2.63 13.28 1.88
C GLN A 47 3.25 13.49 3.27
N GLY A 48 4.54 13.79 3.30
CA GLY A 48 5.30 13.98 4.55
C GLY A 48 5.66 12.67 5.29
N ARG A 49 5.44 11.49 4.68
CA ARG A 49 5.82 10.18 5.26
C ARG A 49 7.10 9.56 4.68
N GLY A 50 7.91 10.35 3.97
CA GLY A 50 9.14 9.86 3.34
C GLY A 50 8.90 9.04 2.05
N LEU A 51 7.66 9.04 1.54
CA LEU A 51 7.33 8.50 0.23
C LEU A 51 7.43 9.58 -0.84
N PHE A 52 7.87 9.19 -2.03
CA PHE A 52 7.66 10.01 -3.21
C PHE A 52 6.17 10.00 -3.52
N THR A 53 5.57 11.18 -3.60
CA THR A 53 4.14 11.36 -3.87
C THR A 53 3.94 12.23 -5.11
N PRO A 54 2.82 12.09 -5.84
CA PRO A 54 2.56 12.92 -7.01
C PRO A 54 2.40 14.39 -6.61
N CYS A 55 2.59 15.29 -7.58
CA CYS A 55 2.45 16.73 -7.36
C CYS A 55 1.02 17.09 -7.05
N ASN A 56 0.86 17.91 -6.01
CA ASN A 56 -0.39 18.60 -5.77
C ASN A 56 -0.59 19.71 -6.79
N LYS A 57 -1.86 19.99 -7.08
CA LYS A 57 -2.23 21.22 -7.75
C LYS A 57 -1.81 22.37 -6.83
N PRO A 58 -0.90 23.26 -7.27
CA PRO A 58 -0.51 24.41 -6.48
C PRO A 58 -1.66 25.42 -6.40
N LEU A 59 -1.63 26.24 -5.37
CA LEU A 59 -2.61 27.31 -5.21
C LEU A 59 -2.47 28.30 -6.37
N HIS A 60 -3.61 28.73 -6.93
CA HIS A 60 -3.72 29.74 -8.00
C HIS A 60 -3.15 29.38 -9.38
N ARG A 61 -2.75 28.13 -9.65
CA ARG A 61 -2.40 27.72 -11.04
C ARG A 61 -2.79 26.28 -11.36
N PRO A 62 -3.01 25.95 -12.64
CA PRO A 62 -3.12 24.55 -13.06
C PRO A 62 -1.76 23.84 -12.96
N LEU A 63 -1.80 22.50 -13.00
CA LEU A 63 -0.60 21.69 -13.20
C LEU A 63 -0.04 21.96 -14.60
N THR A 64 1.28 22.09 -14.69
CA THR A 64 1.98 22.19 -15.97
C THR A 64 1.95 20.83 -16.69
N GLU A 65 2.19 20.80 -18.00
CA GLU A 65 2.28 19.53 -18.74
C GLU A 65 3.40 18.61 -18.22
N ALA A 66 4.50 19.19 -17.76
CA ALA A 66 5.58 18.44 -17.11
C ALA A 66 5.12 17.81 -15.79
N GLU A 67 4.40 18.54 -14.94
CA GLU A 67 3.86 18.01 -13.69
C GLU A 67 2.80 16.92 -13.94
N LYS A 68 1.92 17.11 -14.93
CA LYS A 68 0.98 16.08 -15.36
C LYS A 68 1.70 14.85 -15.88
N GLY A 69 2.76 15.02 -16.67
CA GLY A 69 3.62 13.93 -17.17
C GLY A 69 4.25 13.13 -16.03
N ARG A 70 4.83 13.81 -15.04
CA ARG A 70 5.36 13.17 -13.84
C ARG A 70 4.28 12.43 -13.05
N ASN A 71 3.12 13.03 -12.85
CA ASN A 71 2.02 12.38 -12.16
C ASN A 71 1.51 11.14 -12.91
N ARG A 72 1.42 11.18 -14.26
CA ARG A 72 1.06 10.01 -15.07
C ARG A 72 2.07 8.87 -14.90
N ALA A 73 3.37 9.17 -14.96
CA ALA A 73 4.41 8.18 -14.73
C ALA A 73 4.34 7.61 -13.30
N HIS A 74 4.14 8.47 -12.29
CA HIS A 74 3.94 8.07 -10.90
C HIS A 74 2.77 7.10 -10.75
N PHE A 75 1.58 7.46 -11.24
CA PHE A 75 0.39 6.60 -11.16
C PHE A 75 0.54 5.31 -11.96
N SER A 76 1.25 5.32 -13.09
CA SER A 76 1.57 4.09 -13.82
C SER A 76 2.40 3.12 -12.98
N LEU A 77 3.38 3.61 -12.21
CA LEU A 77 4.14 2.78 -11.28
C LEU A 77 3.30 2.34 -10.07
N CYS A 78 2.48 3.22 -9.51
CA CYS A 78 1.55 2.89 -8.44
C CYS A 78 0.46 1.89 -8.87
N SER A 79 0.15 1.74 -10.16
CA SER A 79 -0.77 0.69 -10.63
C SER A 79 -0.35 -0.71 -10.20
N ALA A 80 0.94 -0.94 -9.90
CA ALA A 80 1.42 -2.18 -9.34
C ALA A 80 0.86 -2.48 -7.95
N VAL A 81 0.76 -1.47 -7.08
CA VAL A 81 0.19 -1.68 -5.74
C VAL A 81 -1.31 -1.94 -5.84
N GLU A 82 -2.02 -1.27 -6.73
CA GLU A 82 -3.46 -1.52 -6.97
C GLU A 82 -3.72 -2.94 -7.47
N ARG A 83 -2.88 -3.46 -8.39
CA ARG A 83 -2.96 -4.89 -8.79
C ARG A 83 -2.74 -5.82 -7.61
N CYS A 84 -1.78 -5.50 -6.74
CA CYS A 84 -1.51 -6.27 -5.53
C CYS A 84 -2.72 -6.25 -4.57
N ILE A 85 -3.38 -5.10 -4.40
CA ILE A 85 -4.60 -4.96 -3.59
C ILE A 85 -5.70 -5.83 -4.19
N GLY A 86 -5.97 -5.69 -5.49
CA GLY A 86 -7.01 -6.46 -6.16
C GLY A 86 -6.79 -7.98 -6.07
N HIS A 87 -5.54 -8.46 -6.13
CA HIS A 87 -5.24 -9.87 -5.90
C HIS A 87 -5.58 -10.34 -4.48
N LEU A 88 -5.27 -9.52 -3.48
CA LEU A 88 -5.55 -9.80 -2.07
C LEU A 88 -7.05 -9.74 -1.76
N GLU A 89 -7.76 -8.77 -2.30
CA GLU A 89 -9.22 -8.64 -2.17
C GLU A 89 -9.94 -9.80 -2.84
N ASN A 90 -9.47 -10.26 -4.01
CA ASN A 90 -10.06 -11.40 -4.71
C ASN A 90 -10.03 -12.71 -3.89
N TRP A 91 -9.20 -12.82 -2.85
CA TRP A 91 -9.15 -13.99 -1.97
C TRP A 91 -10.28 -14.01 -0.93
N LYS A 92 -11.18 -13.02 -0.93
CA LYS A 92 -12.35 -12.85 -0.04
C LYS A 92 -12.06 -12.64 1.44
N ILE A 93 -10.95 -13.18 1.96
CA ILE A 93 -10.54 -13.03 3.36
C ILE A 93 -10.26 -11.56 3.72
N LEU A 94 -9.88 -10.74 2.74
CA LEU A 94 -9.59 -9.32 2.91
C LEU A 94 -10.66 -8.39 2.30
N SER A 95 -11.61 -8.92 1.50
CA SER A 95 -12.67 -8.12 0.88
C SER A 95 -13.98 -8.15 1.66
N GLU A 96 -14.20 -9.18 2.47
CA GLU A 96 -15.37 -9.30 3.33
C GLU A 96 -15.03 -8.86 4.75
N ASP A 97 -16.01 -8.30 5.47
CA ASP A 97 -15.85 -7.95 6.87
C ASP A 97 -15.38 -9.16 7.68
N TYR A 98 -14.27 -9.00 8.39
CA TYR A 98 -13.72 -10.05 9.21
C TYR A 98 -14.70 -10.43 10.33
N ARG A 99 -15.24 -11.65 10.28
CA ARG A 99 -16.25 -12.16 11.25
C ARG A 99 -15.67 -12.89 12.46
N GLY A 100 -14.35 -12.98 12.57
CA GLY A 100 -13.68 -13.64 13.71
C GLY A 100 -13.53 -12.72 14.92
N PRO A 101 -12.98 -13.22 16.04
CA PRO A 101 -12.66 -12.40 17.20
C PRO A 101 -11.67 -11.28 16.82
N PRO A 102 -11.95 -10.00 17.15
CA PRO A 102 -11.06 -8.88 16.80
C PRO A 102 -9.61 -9.08 17.25
N THR A 103 -9.42 -9.79 18.36
CA THR A 103 -8.10 -10.16 18.90
C THR A 103 -7.26 -11.03 17.97
N ARG A 104 -7.88 -11.70 16.99
CA ARG A 104 -7.20 -12.59 16.03
C ARG A 104 -6.95 -11.95 14.66
N VAL A 105 -7.44 -10.73 14.40
CA VAL A 105 -7.27 -10.04 13.11
C VAL A 105 -5.81 -9.97 12.70
N ALA A 106 -4.92 -9.59 13.61
CA ALA A 106 -3.48 -9.48 13.33
C ALA A 106 -2.88 -10.83 12.91
N GLN A 107 -3.19 -11.90 13.64
CA GLN A 107 -2.70 -13.24 13.35
C GLN A 107 -3.27 -13.80 12.03
N THR A 108 -4.55 -13.57 11.77
CA THR A 108 -5.18 -13.97 10.50
C THR A 108 -4.55 -13.21 9.32
N LEU A 109 -4.38 -11.90 9.45
CA LEU A 109 -3.73 -11.07 8.43
C LEU A 109 -2.31 -11.57 8.16
N GLU A 110 -1.52 -11.78 9.21
CA GLU A 110 -0.15 -12.30 9.09
C GLU A 110 -0.13 -13.66 8.35
N THR A 111 -1.03 -14.57 8.71
CA THR A 111 -1.11 -15.91 8.08
C THR A 111 -1.38 -15.81 6.58
N VAL A 112 -2.35 -14.97 6.18
CA VAL A 112 -2.70 -14.75 4.77
C VAL A 112 -1.54 -14.10 4.01
N VAL A 113 -0.90 -13.10 4.63
CA VAL A 113 0.25 -12.39 4.05
C VAL A 113 1.44 -13.32 3.86
N GLN A 114 1.79 -14.13 4.87
CA GLN A 114 2.87 -15.11 4.77
C GLN A 114 2.59 -16.15 3.69
N ARG A 115 1.34 -16.64 3.58
CA ARG A 115 0.95 -17.54 2.49
C ARG A 115 1.18 -16.92 1.10
N GLU A 116 0.79 -15.66 0.89
CA GLU A 116 0.99 -15.00 -0.41
C GLU A 116 2.46 -14.67 -0.69
N LEU A 117 3.22 -14.29 0.34
CA LEU A 117 4.67 -14.13 0.21
C LEU A 117 5.32 -15.44 -0.24
N LEU A 118 5.01 -16.58 0.40
CA LEU A 118 5.53 -17.89 0.00
C LEU A 118 5.14 -18.25 -1.45
N ARG A 119 3.88 -18.02 -1.83
CA ARG A 119 3.41 -18.25 -3.20
C ARG A 119 4.22 -17.44 -4.22
N THR A 120 4.41 -16.15 -3.97
CA THR A 120 5.10 -15.23 -4.89
C THR A 120 6.62 -15.36 -4.89
N TRP A 121 7.22 -15.88 -3.82
CA TRP A 121 8.64 -16.25 -3.77
C TRP A 121 8.97 -17.51 -4.59
N SER A 122 8.00 -18.43 -4.69
CA SER A 122 8.20 -19.74 -5.33
C SER A 122 7.96 -19.72 -6.85
N THR A 123 7.51 -18.60 -7.40
CA THR A 123 7.29 -18.44 -8.86
C THR A 123 8.33 -17.46 -9.44
N PRO A 124 9.19 -17.89 -10.38
CA PRO A 124 10.21 -17.01 -10.98
C PRO A 124 9.62 -15.70 -11.56
#